data_AF-A0A2N5IP70-F1
#
_entry.id   AF-A0A2N5IP70-F1
#
_cell.length_a   1.000
_cell.length_b   1.000
_cell.length_c   1.000
_cell.angle_alpha   90.00
_cell.angle_beta   90.00
_cell.angle_gamma   90.00
#
_symmetry.space_group_name_H-M   'P 1'
#
loop_
_entity.id
_entity.type
_entity.pdbx_description
1 polymer ?
#
loop_
_entity_poly.entity_id
_entity_poly.type
_entity_poly.pdbx_seq_one_letter_code
_entity_poly.pdbx_strand_id
1 'polypeptide(L)'
;MRHVAASGAKATLGTMAVGFMTACLANPEMLDKLVTSLQHLHFSERLIALIEKMHTSKGQEPLAVIQTRCDAMQELINTRAAELADDAPIEAWHAELNKIQRGVEMLQKDPVQDRKKIKALQQRSKKLWDSAFRAAAE
;
A
#
# COMPACT_ATOMS: atom_id res chain seq x y z
N MET A 1 -42.14 15.53 10.48
CA MET A 1 -41.04 16.11 11.28
C MET A 1 -40.37 14.94 11.99
N ARG A 2 -39.08 14.58 11.89
CA ARG A 2 -37.85 15.19 11.37
C ARG A 2 -36.84 14.05 11.07
N HIS A 3 -36.08 14.23 9.98
CA HIS A 3 -34.71 13.79 9.61
C HIS A 3 -34.20 12.41 10.08
N VAL A 4 -34.04 11.42 9.16
CA VAL A 4 -32.95 11.22 8.18
C VAL A 4 -31.64 10.71 8.82
N ALA A 5 -31.45 9.41 8.62
CA ALA A 5 -30.24 8.58 8.53
C ALA A 5 -28.88 9.18 8.93
N ALA A 6 -28.30 8.56 9.97
CA ALA A 6 -26.87 8.56 10.26
C ALA A 6 -26.12 7.65 9.27
N SER A 7 -25.51 8.19 8.20
CA SER A 7 -24.58 7.41 7.35
C SER A 7 -23.63 8.28 6.49
N GLY A 8 -23.17 9.43 6.98
CA GLY A 8 -22.44 10.40 6.14
C GLY A 8 -20.91 10.40 6.19
N ALA A 9 -20.27 9.79 7.20
CA ALA A 9 -18.86 10.05 7.50
C ALA A 9 -17.88 8.90 7.20
N LYS A 10 -18.36 7.66 6.99
CA LYS A 10 -17.49 6.50 6.73
C LYS A 10 -17.08 6.34 5.25
N ALA A 11 -17.80 6.96 4.31
CA ALA A 11 -17.56 6.78 2.87
C ALA A 11 -16.51 7.75 2.27
N THR A 12 -16.07 8.76 3.02
CA THR A 12 -15.25 9.86 2.49
C THR A 12 -13.74 9.60 2.54
N LEU A 13 -13.25 8.72 3.42
CA LEU A 13 -11.80 8.41 3.50
C LEU A 13 -11.37 7.35 2.49
N GLY A 14 -12.12 6.25 2.35
CA GLY A 14 -11.80 5.16 1.41
C GLY A 14 -11.76 5.60 -0.06
N THR A 15 -12.64 6.52 -0.46
CA THR A 15 -12.68 7.04 -1.84
C THR A 15 -11.56 8.06 -2.11
N MET A 16 -11.17 8.85 -1.10
CA MET A 16 -10.03 9.77 -1.22
C MET A 16 -8.70 9.01 -1.22
N ALA A 17 -8.53 7.96 -0.41
CA ALA A 17 -7.28 7.21 -0.32
C ALA A 17 -6.81 6.62 -1.67
N VAL A 18 -7.75 6.13 -2.49
CA VAL A 18 -7.44 5.52 -3.80
C VAL A 18 -7.11 6.58 -4.86
N GLY A 19 -7.85 7.70 -4.87
CA GLY A 19 -7.55 8.83 -5.76
C GLY A 19 -6.23 9.53 -5.41
N PHE A 20 -5.93 9.61 -4.11
CA PHE A 20 -4.78 10.33 -3.55
C PHE A 20 -3.45 9.63 -3.82
N MET A 21 -3.36 8.29 -3.75
CA MET A 21 -2.12 7.56 -4.05
C MET A 21 -1.68 7.68 -5.52
N THR A 22 -2.64 7.77 -6.44
CA THR A 22 -2.32 8.00 -7.86
C THR A 22 -1.84 9.44 -8.11
N ALA A 23 -2.30 10.41 -7.30
CA ALA A 23 -1.93 11.82 -7.39
C ALA A 23 -0.58 12.15 -6.69
N CYS A 24 -0.20 11.41 -5.64
CA CYS A 24 1.04 11.64 -4.89
C CYS A 24 2.32 11.40 -5.70
N LEU A 25 2.26 10.60 -6.77
CA LEU A 25 3.40 10.38 -7.67
C LEU A 25 3.79 11.62 -8.50
N ALA A 26 2.93 12.66 -8.55
CA ALA A 26 3.12 13.83 -9.40
C ALA A 26 3.47 15.13 -8.64
N ASN A 27 3.28 15.21 -7.31
CA ASN A 27 3.49 16.45 -6.55
C ASN A 27 4.07 16.18 -5.13
N PRO A 28 5.28 16.67 -4.80
CA PRO A 28 5.89 16.57 -3.47
C PRO A 28 5.00 17.10 -2.34
N GLU A 29 4.22 18.17 -2.57
CA GLU A 29 3.32 18.74 -1.56
C GLU A 29 2.19 17.78 -1.15
N MET A 30 1.85 16.82 -2.02
CA MET A 30 0.86 15.79 -1.73
C MET A 30 1.45 14.69 -0.84
N LEU A 31 2.77 14.45 -0.92
CA LEU A 31 3.46 13.51 -0.05
C LEU A 31 3.50 14.03 1.39
N ASP A 32 3.81 15.30 1.61
CA ASP A 32 3.83 15.89 2.97
C ASP A 32 2.43 15.83 3.62
N LYS A 33 1.38 16.11 2.84
CA LYS A 33 -0.02 15.96 3.27
C LYS A 33 -0.37 14.50 3.57
N LEU A 34 0.14 13.55 2.78
CA LEU A 34 -0.02 12.11 3.04
C LEU A 34 0.59 11.74 4.38
N VAL A 35 1.86 12.08 4.58
CA VAL A 35 2.62 11.78 5.80
C VAL A 35 1.92 12.35 7.02
N THR A 36 1.51 13.63 6.96
CA THR A 36 0.76 14.27 8.05
C THR A 36 -0.55 13.53 8.35
N SER A 37 -1.28 13.12 7.31
CA SER A 37 -2.53 12.36 7.49
C SER A 37 -2.29 10.99 8.11
N LEU A 38 -1.23 10.29 7.69
CA LEU A 38 -0.84 8.99 8.25
C LEU A 38 -0.43 9.11 9.74
N GLN A 39 0.27 10.18 10.10
CA GLN A 39 0.61 10.48 11.49
C GLN A 39 -0.63 10.74 12.34
N HIS A 40 -1.59 11.54 11.83
CA HIS A 40 -2.86 11.78 12.51
C HIS A 40 -3.71 10.53 12.68
N LEU A 41 -3.65 9.61 11.72
CA LEU A 41 -4.31 8.31 11.83
C LEU A 41 -3.55 7.34 12.73
N HIS A 42 -2.37 7.71 13.26
CA HIS A 42 -1.48 6.89 14.10
C HIS A 42 -0.83 5.70 13.40
N PHE A 43 -0.52 5.79 12.10
CA PHE A 43 0.24 4.73 11.42
C PHE A 43 1.68 4.66 11.97
N SER A 44 2.31 3.48 11.89
CA SER A 44 3.68 3.32 12.40
C SER A 44 4.66 4.18 11.61
N GLU A 45 5.64 4.75 12.29
CA GLU A 45 6.70 5.56 11.65
C GLU A 45 7.43 4.76 10.56
N ARG A 46 7.60 3.46 10.79
CA ARG A 46 8.18 2.55 9.80
C ARG A 46 7.33 2.46 8.53
N LEU A 47 6.00 2.35 8.66
CA LEU A 47 5.13 2.32 7.49
C LEU A 47 5.21 3.63 6.71
N ILE A 48 5.21 4.77 7.42
CA ILE A 48 5.31 6.09 6.82
C ILE A 48 6.63 6.21 6.03
N ALA A 49 7.76 5.85 6.63
CA ALA A 49 9.06 5.86 5.96
C ALA A 49 9.12 4.95 4.72
N LEU A 50 8.45 3.80 4.77
CA LEU A 50 8.34 2.90 3.61
C LEU A 50 7.51 3.52 2.47
N ILE A 51 6.43 4.23 2.80
CA ILE A 51 5.60 4.97 1.85
C ILE A 51 6.38 6.12 1.21
N GLU A 52 7.09 6.92 2.00
CA GLU A 52 7.96 7.98 1.50
C GLU A 52 9.04 7.44 0.58
N LYS A 53 9.69 6.34 0.97
CA LYS A 53 10.67 5.65 0.14
C LYS A 53 10.06 5.22 -1.18
N MET A 54 8.86 4.66 -1.22
CA MET A 54 8.21 4.27 -2.49
C MET A 54 8.01 5.45 -3.46
N HIS A 55 7.73 6.65 -2.96
CA HIS A 55 7.38 7.82 -3.77
C HIS A 55 8.59 8.70 -4.15
N THR A 56 9.65 8.70 -3.34
CA THR A 56 10.88 9.47 -3.60
C THR A 56 11.89 8.73 -4.47
N SER A 57 11.64 7.46 -4.76
CA SER A 57 12.54 6.53 -5.45
C SER A 57 12.61 6.70 -6.98
N LYS A 58 12.84 7.92 -7.47
CA LYS A 58 13.09 8.16 -8.90
C LYS A 58 14.34 7.38 -9.35
N GLY A 59 14.19 6.51 -10.34
CA GLY A 59 15.30 5.74 -10.92
C GLY A 59 15.72 4.50 -10.14
N GLN A 60 14.98 4.09 -9.10
CA GLN A 60 15.28 2.82 -8.41
C GLN A 60 15.03 1.60 -9.28
N GLU A 61 15.79 0.55 -8.97
CA GLU A 61 15.64 -0.77 -9.56
C GLU A 61 14.22 -1.32 -9.27
N PRO A 62 13.49 -1.83 -10.29
CA PRO A 62 12.12 -2.29 -10.17
C PRO A 62 11.83 -3.29 -9.04
N LEU A 63 12.72 -4.27 -8.81
CA LEU A 63 12.55 -5.27 -7.76
C LEU A 63 12.71 -4.66 -6.37
N ALA A 64 13.59 -3.68 -6.17
CA ALA A 64 13.73 -2.93 -4.92
C ALA A 64 12.44 -2.14 -4.57
N VAL A 65 11.77 -1.57 -5.57
CA VAL A 65 10.46 -0.92 -5.37
C VAL A 65 9.39 -1.94 -4.99
N ILE A 66 9.38 -3.11 -5.65
CA ILE A 66 8.47 -4.21 -5.29
C ILE A 66 8.71 -4.65 -3.84
N GLN A 67 9.98 -4.83 -3.45
CA GLN A 67 10.35 -5.23 -2.09
C GLN A 67 9.88 -4.21 -1.06
N THR A 68 10.15 -2.93 -1.29
CA THR A 68 9.72 -1.84 -0.39
C THR A 68 8.20 -1.86 -0.21
N ARG A 69 7.43 -2.13 -1.27
CA ARG A 69 5.97 -2.27 -1.20
C ARG A 69 5.54 -3.52 -0.41
N CYS A 70 6.25 -4.62 -0.54
CA CYS A 70 6.00 -5.83 0.25
C CYS A 70 6.27 -5.59 1.74
N ASP A 71 7.34 -4.87 2.06
CA ASP A 71 7.68 -4.51 3.45
C ASP A 71 6.63 -3.58 4.04
N ALA A 72 6.15 -2.59 3.26
CA ALA A 72 5.07 -1.69 3.68
C ALA A 72 3.78 -2.47 3.94
N MET A 73 3.44 -3.41 3.06
CA MET A 73 2.28 -4.28 3.22
C MET A 73 2.36 -5.12 4.51
N GLN A 74 3.52 -5.72 4.76
CA GLN A 74 3.74 -6.53 5.96
C GLN A 74 3.62 -5.69 7.24
N GLU A 75 4.20 -4.49 7.24
CA GLU A 75 4.11 -3.55 8.35
C GLU A 75 2.67 -3.10 8.59
N LEU A 76 1.92 -2.81 7.52
CA LEU A 76 0.50 -2.46 7.60
C LEU A 76 -0.31 -3.58 8.26
N ILE A 77 -0.16 -4.82 7.80
CA ILE A 77 -0.85 -5.96 8.41
C ILE A 77 -0.45 -6.12 9.87
N ASN A 78 0.84 -6.08 10.19
CA ASN A 78 1.33 -6.30 11.56
C ASN A 78 0.83 -5.23 12.55
N THR A 79 0.70 -3.99 12.10
CA THR A 79 0.36 -2.85 12.96
C THR A 79 -1.11 -2.51 12.97
N ARG A 80 -1.88 -2.93 11.95
CA ARG A 80 -3.29 -2.59 11.81
C ARG A 80 -4.24 -3.76 11.69
N ALA A 81 -3.77 -5.01 11.68
CA ALA A 81 -4.66 -6.18 11.51
C ALA A 81 -5.87 -6.19 12.47
N ALA A 82 -5.71 -5.72 13.70
CA ALA A 82 -6.78 -5.66 14.69
C ALA A 82 -7.77 -4.50 14.49
N GLU A 83 -7.42 -3.52 13.67
CA GLU A 83 -8.23 -2.34 13.35
C GLU A 83 -8.86 -2.41 11.95
N LEU A 84 -8.47 -3.42 11.16
CA LEU A 84 -9.09 -3.71 9.88
C LEU A 84 -10.52 -4.20 10.08
N ALA A 85 -11.38 -3.95 9.10
CA ALA A 85 -12.73 -4.51 9.06
C ALA A 85 -12.71 -6.05 9.19
N ASP A 86 -13.74 -6.62 9.84
CA ASP A 86 -13.85 -8.07 10.10
C ASP A 86 -13.84 -8.92 8.81
N ASP A 87 -14.19 -8.33 7.67
CA ASP A 87 -14.19 -8.96 6.34
C ASP A 87 -12.88 -8.76 5.56
N ALA A 88 -11.87 -8.11 6.17
CA ALA A 88 -10.57 -7.92 5.53
C ALA A 88 -9.90 -9.28 5.24
N PRO A 89 -9.49 -9.54 3.98
CA PRO A 89 -8.96 -10.85 3.58
C PRO A 89 -7.47 -10.99 3.95
N ILE A 90 -7.15 -10.88 5.24
CA ILE A 90 -5.77 -10.86 5.79
C ILE A 90 -4.99 -12.10 5.36
N GLU A 91 -5.58 -13.29 5.47
CA GLU A 91 -4.91 -14.54 5.05
C GLU A 91 -4.59 -14.56 3.55
N ALA A 92 -5.51 -14.06 2.71
CA ALA A 92 -5.31 -13.99 1.28
C ALA A 92 -4.20 -12.99 0.94
N TRP A 93 -4.11 -11.88 1.68
CA TRP A 93 -3.03 -10.92 1.54
C TRP A 93 -1.67 -11.51 1.91
N HIS A 94 -1.56 -12.23 3.03
CA HIS A 94 -0.32 -12.94 3.38
C HIS A 94 0.06 -13.96 2.32
N ALA A 95 -0.90 -14.74 1.82
CA ALA A 95 -0.64 -15.73 0.78
C ALA A 95 -0.12 -15.08 -0.52
N GLU A 96 -0.69 -13.94 -0.92
CA GLU A 96 -0.24 -13.20 -2.10
C GLU A 96 1.11 -12.51 -1.89
N LEU A 97 1.34 -11.93 -0.71
CA LEU A 97 2.61 -11.33 -0.31
C LEU A 97 3.76 -12.33 -0.40
N ASN A 98 3.57 -13.52 0.17
CA ASN A 98 4.55 -14.62 0.11
C ASN A 98 4.89 -15.03 -1.33
N LYS A 99 3.89 -15.07 -2.23
CA LYS A 99 4.12 -15.38 -3.65
C LYS A 99 4.93 -14.29 -4.35
N ILE A 100 4.67 -13.02 -4.02
CA ILE A 100 5.39 -11.89 -4.61
C ILE A 100 6.84 -11.88 -4.12
N GLN A 101 7.08 -12.04 -2.81
CA GLN A 101 8.42 -12.10 -2.22
C GLN A 101 9.26 -13.22 -2.83
N ARG A 102 8.72 -14.44 -2.94
CA ARG A 102 9.39 -15.54 -3.65
C ARG A 102 9.71 -15.19 -5.11
N GLY A 103 8.79 -14.52 -5.79
CA GLY A 103 9.01 -14.05 -7.17
C GLY A 103 10.14 -13.04 -7.28
N VAL A 104 10.25 -12.10 -6.32
CA VAL A 104 11.35 -11.14 -6.24
C VAL A 104 12.68 -11.87 -6.00
N GLU A 105 12.75 -12.75 -5.01
CA GLU A 105 13.96 -13.52 -4.70
C GLU A 105 14.44 -14.35 -5.90
N MET A 106 13.52 -14.97 -6.64
CA MET A 106 13.84 -15.73 -7.85
C MET A 106 14.43 -14.83 -8.94
N LEU A 107 13.83 -13.66 -9.18
CA LEU A 107 14.29 -12.75 -10.23
C LEU A 107 15.58 -12.01 -9.87
N GLN A 108 15.84 -11.77 -8.59
CA GLN A 108 17.12 -11.20 -8.13
C GLN A 108 18.29 -12.15 -8.45
N LYS A 109 18.05 -13.46 -8.43
CA LYS A 109 19.03 -14.50 -8.75
C LYS A 109 19.07 -14.86 -10.24
N ASP A 110 18.09 -14.38 -11.03
CA ASP A 110 17.99 -14.65 -12.45
C ASP A 110 18.92 -13.70 -13.23
N PRO A 111 19.90 -14.22 -13.99
CA PRO A 111 20.83 -13.37 -14.75
C PRO A 111 20.15 -12.56 -15.86
N VAL A 112 18.96 -12.97 -16.31
CA VAL A 112 18.24 -12.30 -17.41
C VAL A 112 17.30 -11.21 -16.92
N GLN A 113 16.85 -11.28 -15.65
CA GLN A 113 15.89 -10.37 -15.04
C GLN A 113 14.71 -10.04 -15.97
N ASP A 114 13.90 -11.06 -16.30
CA ASP A 114 12.81 -10.96 -17.26
C ASP A 114 11.85 -9.78 -16.96
N ARG A 115 11.91 -8.76 -17.80
CA ARG A 115 11.11 -7.53 -17.68
C ARG A 115 9.60 -7.79 -17.65
N LYS A 116 9.10 -8.83 -18.32
CA LYS A 116 7.67 -9.18 -18.29
C LYS A 116 7.28 -9.71 -16.91
N LYS A 117 8.11 -10.56 -16.31
CA LYS A 117 7.88 -11.08 -14.94
C LYS A 117 7.98 -9.97 -13.90
N ILE A 118 8.96 -9.07 -14.04
CA ILE A 118 9.10 -7.88 -13.18
C ILE A 118 7.83 -7.03 -13.25
N LYS A 119 7.35 -6.69 -14.45
CA LYS A 119 6.10 -5.92 -14.63
C LYS A 119 4.89 -6.62 -14.00
N ALA A 120 4.79 -7.94 -14.14
CA ALA A 120 3.72 -8.71 -13.51
C ALA A 120 3.77 -8.62 -11.98
N LEU A 121 4.95 -8.73 -11.36
CA LEU A 121 5.14 -8.56 -9.92
C LEU A 121 4.87 -7.12 -9.46
N GLN A 122 5.27 -6.11 -10.24
CA GLN A 122 4.94 -4.72 -9.96
C GLN A 122 3.42 -4.48 -9.93
N GLN A 123 2.69 -5.05 -10.88
CA GLN A 123 1.23 -4.93 -10.92
C GLN A 123 0.56 -5.66 -9.75
N ARG A 124 1.01 -6.89 -9.43
CA ARG A 124 0.48 -7.69 -8.32
C ARG A 124 0.73 -7.02 -6.97
N SER A 125 1.96 -6.58 -6.71
CA SER A 125 2.30 -5.86 -5.48
C SER A 125 1.53 -4.55 -5.34
N LYS A 126 1.31 -3.81 -6.43
CA LYS A 126 0.46 -2.62 -6.42
C LYS A 126 -0.99 -2.95 -6.03
N LYS A 127 -1.60 -3.94 -6.68
CA LYS A 127 -2.98 -4.36 -6.37
C LYS A 127 -3.14 -4.80 -4.92
N LEU A 128 -2.17 -5.55 -4.40
CA LEU A 128 -2.16 -6.01 -3.01
C LEU A 128 -2.11 -4.83 -2.04
N TRP A 129 -1.17 -3.91 -2.27
CA TRP A 129 -1.04 -2.68 -1.48
C TRP A 129 -2.32 -1.83 -1.52
N ASP A 130 -2.84 -1.56 -2.71
CA ASP A 130 -4.06 -0.74 -2.88
C ASP A 130 -5.27 -1.36 -2.17
N SER A 131 -5.36 -2.69 -2.15
CA SER A 131 -6.42 -3.43 -1.44
C SER A 131 -6.32 -3.26 0.08
N ALA A 132 -5.14 -3.48 0.65
CA ALA A 132 -4.98 -3.44 2.11
C ALA A 132 -4.94 -2.02 2.66
N PHE A 133 -4.29 -1.11 1.95
CA PHE A 133 -4.26 0.30 2.34
C PHE A 133 -5.66 0.91 2.35
N ARG A 134 -6.54 0.52 1.39
CA ARG A 134 -7.94 0.94 1.40
C ARG A 134 -8.67 0.44 2.65
N ALA A 135 -8.53 -0.85 2.97
CA ALA A 135 -9.15 -1.44 4.15
C ALA A 135 -8.65 -0.82 5.47
N ALA A 136 -7.40 -0.35 5.51
CA ALA A 136 -6.84 0.33 6.67
C ALA A 136 -7.22 1.82 6.77
N ALA A 137 -7.78 2.39 5.70
CA ALA A 137 -8.19 3.80 5.64
C ALA A 137 -9.71 3.99 5.75
N GLU A 138 -10.48 2.90 5.90
CA GLU A 138 -11.93 2.89 6.16
C GLU A 138 -12.24 2.86 7.66
#